data_AF-A0A5N5PK94-F1
#
_entry.id   AF-A0A5N5PK94-F1
#
_cell.length_a   1.000
_cell.length_b   1.000
_cell.length_c   1.000
_cell.angle_alpha   90.00
_cell.angle_beta   90.00
_cell.angle_gamma   90.00
#
_symmetry.space_group_name_H-M   'P 1'
#
loop_
_entity.id
_entity.type
_entity.pdbx_description
1 polymer ?
#
loop_
_entity_poly.entity_id
_entity_poly.type
_entity_poly.pdbx_seq_one_letter_code
_entity_poly.pdbx_strand_id
1 'polypeptide(L)'
;MSRAEAKAEVARDSSSLLSEEQLLCSICLDVFTDPVTTPCGHNFCKSCLTQCWEKSQHCHCPLCKDKFTKRPELKINTTLREVADHFKKKSGPDKPEVLCDACTGEKLKALKSCLDCRASFCTSHLEFHNYVPKLKKHKLINPVENLEDYICQKHERALELFCRDDQTCVCQFCTEGDHKNHNTVPIEEESRERKTQLGKTQTDVQQMIQDRMKKIQEIKHSVELSKRSTEKEKSDSVEVFTALIRSIERSQAELLEVMEEKQKAAERQAEGLIKELEQEITVLKRRDTELEQLSHTEEHLHLLQIYSSMCSPPHAKNWTEISINTDLSGDTVRTALSQLQQTLNEKLTKTLDDKLKETVSRELKRIQQYAVAMVIKPVVQHETSEPVFQ
;
A
#
# COMPACT_ATOMS: atom_id res chain seq x y z
N MET A 1 -0.73 -43.67 -2.77
CA MET A 1 0.02 -42.47 -3.19
C MET A 1 -0.21 -41.42 -2.13
N SER A 2 0.83 -41.11 -1.35
CA SER A 2 0.67 -40.32 -0.13
C SER A 2 0.85 -38.83 -0.43
N ARG A 3 0.16 -37.99 0.35
CA ARG A 3 0.19 -36.51 0.29
C ARG A 3 1.60 -35.90 0.45
N ALA A 4 2.62 -36.72 0.75
CA ALA A 4 4.02 -36.34 0.84
C ALA A 4 4.75 -36.41 -0.53
N GLU A 5 4.31 -37.27 -1.45
CA GLU A 5 4.90 -37.36 -2.80
C GLU A 5 4.49 -36.15 -3.66
N ALA A 6 3.31 -35.59 -3.44
CA ALA A 6 2.84 -34.36 -4.08
C ALA A 6 3.54 -33.07 -3.59
N LYS A 7 4.30 -33.12 -2.49
CA LYS A 7 5.02 -31.95 -1.93
C LYS A 7 6.49 -31.87 -2.34
N ALA A 8 7.09 -32.97 -2.79
CA ALA A 8 8.49 -32.99 -3.22
C ALA A 8 8.69 -32.42 -4.64
N GLU A 9 7.63 -32.36 -5.45
CA GLU A 9 7.67 -31.85 -6.83
C GLU A 9 7.46 -30.33 -6.93
N VAL A 10 6.96 -29.70 -5.86
CA VAL A 10 6.65 -28.26 -5.79
C VAL A 10 7.84 -27.41 -5.29
N ALA A 11 8.91 -28.03 -4.80
CA ALA A 11 10.02 -27.34 -4.13
C ALA A 11 11.24 -27.04 -5.03
N ARG A 12 11.12 -27.17 -6.36
CA ARG A 12 12.26 -26.94 -7.28
C ARG A 12 12.20 -25.68 -8.14
N ASP A 13 11.18 -24.84 -8.05
CA ASP A 13 11.08 -23.71 -8.99
C ASP A 13 10.47 -22.43 -8.40
N SER A 14 11.07 -21.92 -7.33
CA SER A 14 10.68 -20.62 -6.73
C SER A 14 11.69 -19.50 -7.00
N SER A 15 12.62 -19.69 -7.94
CA SER A 15 13.52 -18.63 -8.43
C SER A 15 13.18 -18.13 -9.84
N SER A 16 12.09 -18.62 -10.44
CA SER A 16 11.45 -18.02 -11.62
C SER A 16 9.94 -18.01 -11.43
N LEU A 17 9.32 -16.83 -11.21
CA LEU A 17 7.86 -16.72 -11.07
C LEU A 17 7.10 -16.93 -12.40
N LEU A 18 7.80 -17.36 -13.45
CA LEU A 18 7.27 -17.65 -14.78
C LEU A 18 8.00 -18.90 -15.27
N SER A 19 7.27 -20.00 -15.49
CA SER A 19 7.87 -21.18 -16.13
C SER A 19 8.29 -20.82 -17.55
N GLU A 20 9.35 -21.43 -18.06
CA GLU A 20 9.86 -21.21 -19.42
C GLU A 20 8.74 -21.26 -20.48
N GLU A 21 7.82 -22.20 -20.31
CA GLU A 21 6.62 -22.42 -21.14
C GLU A 21 5.68 -21.22 -21.22
N GLN A 22 5.63 -20.35 -20.20
CA GLN A 22 4.76 -19.17 -20.18
C GLN A 22 5.30 -18.00 -21.02
N LEU A 23 6.57 -18.06 -21.41
CA LEU A 23 7.23 -17.03 -22.23
C LEU A 23 7.47 -17.47 -23.67
N LEU A 24 7.04 -18.68 -24.05
CA LEU A 24 7.18 -19.20 -25.40
C LEU A 24 6.00 -18.79 -26.29
N CYS A 25 6.33 -18.43 -27.52
CA CYS A 25 5.34 -18.30 -28.57
C CYS A 25 4.92 -19.69 -29.08
N SER A 26 3.64 -20.00 -29.04
CA SER A 26 3.09 -21.29 -29.50
C SER A 26 3.20 -21.53 -31.01
N ILE A 27 3.73 -20.57 -31.79
CA ILE A 27 3.95 -20.71 -33.23
C ILE A 27 5.40 -21.07 -33.53
N CYS A 28 6.38 -20.31 -33.01
CA CYS A 28 7.80 -20.57 -33.24
C CYS A 28 8.45 -21.43 -32.14
N LEU A 29 7.72 -21.70 -31.06
CA LEU A 29 8.16 -22.46 -29.88
C LEU A 29 9.40 -21.87 -29.21
N ASP A 30 9.58 -20.56 -29.36
CA ASP A 30 10.73 -19.80 -28.84
C ASP A 30 10.23 -18.61 -28.00
N VAL A 31 11.10 -18.09 -27.14
CA VAL A 31 10.82 -16.96 -26.24
C VAL A 31 10.38 -15.75 -27.06
N PHE A 32 9.29 -15.10 -26.63
CA PHE A 32 8.67 -14.01 -27.37
C PHE A 32 9.68 -12.97 -27.89
N THR A 33 9.58 -12.66 -29.18
CA THR A 33 10.25 -11.54 -29.83
C THR A 33 9.17 -10.59 -30.33
N ASP A 34 9.17 -9.36 -29.81
CA ASP A 34 8.11 -8.38 -30.03
C ASP A 34 6.70 -8.97 -29.79
N PRO A 35 6.40 -9.42 -28.55
CA PRO A 35 5.12 -10.05 -28.25
C PRO A 35 3.94 -9.13 -28.52
N VAL A 36 2.86 -9.67 -29.06
CA VAL A 36 1.57 -9.00 -29.27
C VAL A 36 0.47 -9.81 -28.58
N THR A 37 -0.48 -9.11 -27.95
CA THR A 37 -1.61 -9.73 -27.25
C THR A 37 -2.85 -9.65 -28.13
N THR A 38 -3.48 -10.79 -28.38
CA THR A 38 -4.74 -10.88 -29.13
C THR A 38 -5.94 -10.47 -28.27
N PRO A 39 -7.11 -10.10 -28.84
CA PRO A 39 -8.31 -9.77 -28.07
C PRO A 39 -8.80 -10.88 -27.12
N CYS A 40 -8.49 -12.15 -27.43
CA CYS A 40 -8.78 -13.28 -26.55
C CYS A 40 -7.73 -13.48 -25.43
N GLY A 41 -6.73 -12.61 -25.32
CA GLY A 41 -5.71 -12.63 -24.27
C GLY A 41 -4.46 -13.48 -24.55
N HIS A 42 -4.38 -14.19 -25.69
CA HIS A 42 -3.21 -15.01 -26.04
C HIS A 42 -2.09 -14.18 -26.67
N ASN A 43 -0.84 -14.54 -26.38
CA ASN A 43 0.36 -13.81 -26.80
C ASN A 43 1.14 -14.57 -27.88
N PHE A 44 1.68 -13.84 -28.85
CA PHE A 44 2.48 -14.39 -29.95
C PHE A 44 3.58 -13.40 -30.34
N CYS A 45 4.66 -13.83 -30.99
CA CYS A 45 5.56 -12.90 -31.66
C CYS A 45 4.80 -12.15 -32.77
N LYS A 46 5.03 -10.85 -32.92
CA LYS A 46 4.36 -10.03 -33.94
C LYS A 46 4.51 -10.62 -35.35
N SER A 47 5.71 -11.07 -35.69
CA SER A 47 6.02 -11.71 -36.98
C SER A 47 5.22 -13.00 -37.18
N CYS A 48 5.22 -13.89 -36.19
CA CYS A 48 4.51 -15.17 -36.24
C CYS A 48 3.00 -15.00 -36.45
N LEU A 49 2.37 -14.08 -35.71
CA LEU A 49 0.94 -13.83 -35.85
C LEU A 49 0.60 -13.12 -37.17
N THR A 50 1.46 -12.20 -37.62
CA THR A 50 1.30 -11.51 -38.92
C THR A 50 1.34 -12.52 -40.07
N GLN A 51 2.31 -13.43 -40.07
CA GLN A 51 2.45 -14.47 -41.08
C GLN A 51 1.28 -15.46 -41.08
N CYS A 52 0.72 -15.77 -39.91
CA CYS A 52 -0.47 -16.61 -39.80
C CYS A 52 -1.70 -15.95 -40.46
N TRP A 53 -1.89 -14.64 -40.23
CA TRP A 53 -2.99 -13.88 -40.80
C TRP A 53 -2.83 -13.52 -42.28
N GLU A 54 -1.61 -13.49 -42.81
CA GLU A 54 -1.37 -13.32 -44.26
C GLU A 54 -1.81 -14.54 -45.07
N LYS A 55 -1.74 -15.73 -44.48
CA LYS A 55 -2.12 -16.99 -45.13
C LYS A 55 -3.61 -17.31 -45.07
N SER A 56 -4.41 -16.52 -44.34
CA SER A 56 -5.81 -16.81 -44.05
C SER A 56 -6.71 -15.62 -44.34
N GLN A 57 -7.86 -15.85 -44.98
CA GLN A 57 -8.86 -14.81 -45.25
C GLN A 57 -9.56 -14.30 -43.97
N HIS A 58 -9.48 -15.05 -42.87
CA HIS A 58 -10.08 -14.72 -41.58
C HIS A 58 -9.02 -14.62 -40.48
N CYS A 59 -9.02 -13.50 -39.74
CA CYS A 59 -8.18 -13.32 -38.57
C CYS A 59 -8.73 -14.15 -37.40
N HIS A 60 -7.97 -15.12 -36.93
CA HIS A 60 -8.32 -15.94 -35.78
C HIS A 60 -7.11 -16.10 -34.85
N CYS A 61 -7.36 -16.48 -33.61
CA CYS A 61 -6.30 -16.84 -32.67
C CYS A 61 -5.74 -18.22 -33.02
N PRO A 62 -4.42 -18.37 -33.25
CA PRO A 62 -3.82 -19.68 -33.53
C PRO A 62 -3.92 -20.68 -32.37
N LEU A 63 -4.09 -20.20 -31.13
CA LEU A 63 -4.17 -21.05 -29.94
C LEU A 63 -5.61 -21.52 -29.63
N CYS A 64 -6.55 -20.58 -29.40
CA CYS A 64 -7.93 -20.91 -29.02
C CYS A 64 -8.92 -20.94 -30.19
N LYS A 65 -8.49 -20.55 -31.40
CA LYS A 65 -9.31 -20.50 -32.62
C LYS A 65 -10.44 -19.47 -32.63
N ASP A 66 -10.48 -18.57 -31.66
CA ASP A 66 -11.42 -17.44 -31.64
C ASP A 66 -11.29 -16.60 -32.91
N LYS A 67 -12.40 -16.33 -33.58
CA LYS A 67 -12.46 -15.53 -34.82
C LYS A 67 -12.67 -14.07 -34.47
N PHE A 68 -11.87 -13.20 -35.09
CA PHE A 68 -11.98 -11.75 -34.94
C PHE A 68 -12.77 -11.17 -36.12
N THR A 69 -13.85 -10.43 -35.83
CA THR A 69 -14.75 -9.84 -36.85
C THR A 69 -14.09 -8.74 -37.67
N LYS A 70 -13.10 -8.05 -37.09
CA LYS A 70 -12.22 -7.09 -37.76
C LYS A 70 -10.77 -7.41 -37.39
N ARG A 71 -9.84 -7.22 -38.34
CA ARG A 71 -8.40 -7.45 -38.12
C ARG A 71 -7.89 -6.51 -37.02
N PRO A 72 -7.45 -7.03 -35.85
CA PRO A 72 -6.92 -6.19 -34.79
C PRO A 72 -5.60 -5.55 -35.19
N GLU A 73 -5.35 -4.32 -34.73
CA GLU A 73 -4.05 -3.68 -34.84
C GLU A 73 -3.07 -4.35 -33.86
N LEU A 74 -1.94 -4.85 -34.36
CA LEU A 74 -0.93 -5.54 -33.56
C LEU A 74 0.03 -4.56 -32.90
N LYS A 75 -0.30 -4.15 -31.67
CA LYS A 75 0.57 -3.36 -30.80
C LYS A 75 1.43 -4.27 -29.96
N ILE A 76 2.71 -3.93 -29.86
CA ILE A 76 3.66 -4.71 -29.07
C ILE A 76 3.35 -4.49 -27.60
N ASN A 77 3.23 -5.60 -26.88
CA ASN A 77 3.12 -5.63 -25.44
C ASN A 77 4.51 -5.36 -24.84
N THR A 78 4.76 -4.10 -24.47
CA THR A 78 6.07 -3.65 -23.98
C THR A 78 6.45 -4.31 -22.65
N THR A 79 5.49 -4.54 -21.77
CA THR A 79 5.75 -5.22 -20.49
C THR A 79 6.13 -6.68 -20.69
N LEU A 80 5.43 -7.40 -21.58
CA LEU A 80 5.80 -8.78 -21.91
C LEU A 80 7.15 -8.86 -22.64
N ARG A 81 7.48 -7.87 -23.47
CA ARG A 81 8.80 -7.76 -24.10
C ARG A 81 9.90 -7.61 -23.05
N GLU A 82 9.75 -6.70 -22.09
CA GLU A 82 10.74 -6.50 -21.03
C GLU A 82 10.96 -7.78 -20.20
N VAL A 83 9.89 -8.50 -19.90
CA VAL A 83 9.94 -9.79 -19.19
C VAL A 83 10.66 -10.85 -20.03
N ALA A 84 10.32 -10.98 -21.31
CA ALA A 84 10.95 -11.92 -22.23
C ALA A 84 12.45 -11.60 -22.45
N ASP A 85 12.82 -10.32 -22.57
CA ASP A 85 14.21 -9.89 -22.73
C ASP A 85 15.04 -10.14 -21.47
N HIS A 86 14.45 -9.91 -20.29
CA HIS A 86 15.10 -10.24 -19.02
C HIS A 86 15.30 -11.76 -18.87
N PHE A 87 14.37 -12.56 -19.37
CA PHE A 87 14.52 -14.01 -19.44
C PHE A 87 15.63 -14.43 -20.41
N LYS A 88 15.68 -13.87 -21.63
CA LYS A 88 16.75 -14.09 -22.62
C LYS A 88 18.15 -13.71 -22.09
N LYS A 89 18.23 -12.66 -21.27
CA LYS A 89 19.48 -12.25 -20.61
C LYS A 89 19.91 -13.21 -19.50
N LYS A 90 18.95 -13.87 -18.82
CA LYS A 90 19.20 -14.87 -17.79
C LYS A 90 19.58 -16.23 -18.35
N SER A 91 19.13 -16.60 -19.55
CA SER A 91 19.56 -17.82 -20.24
C SER A 91 21.02 -17.74 -20.77
N GLY A 92 21.68 -16.59 -20.61
CA GLY A 92 23.05 -16.35 -21.02
C GLY A 92 23.17 -16.13 -22.54
N PRO A 93 24.16 -15.35 -23.01
CA PRO A 93 24.54 -15.40 -24.42
C PRO A 93 24.97 -16.84 -24.75
N ASP A 94 24.63 -17.33 -25.95
CA ASP A 94 25.16 -18.59 -26.48
C ASP A 94 26.65 -18.69 -26.13
N LYS A 95 27.02 -19.70 -25.34
CA LYS A 95 28.41 -19.90 -24.94
C LYS A 95 29.27 -19.92 -26.20
N PRO A 96 30.42 -19.22 -26.22
CA PRO A 96 31.33 -19.28 -27.36
C PRO A 96 31.60 -20.74 -27.72
N GLU A 97 31.27 -21.11 -28.96
CA GLU A 97 31.42 -22.50 -29.39
C GLU A 97 32.90 -22.79 -29.63
N VAL A 98 33.49 -23.61 -28.76
CA VAL A 98 34.86 -24.09 -28.93
C VAL A 98 34.91 -25.00 -30.16
N LEU A 99 35.78 -24.67 -31.10
CA LEU A 99 35.93 -25.37 -32.38
C LEU A 99 37.01 -26.45 -32.32
N CYS A 100 36.92 -27.43 -33.21
CA CYS A 100 37.92 -28.49 -33.31
C CYS A 100 39.22 -27.99 -33.97
N ASP A 101 40.36 -28.32 -33.36
CA ASP A 101 41.69 -27.94 -33.84
C ASP A 101 42.24 -28.88 -34.91
N ALA A 102 41.75 -30.12 -34.96
CA ALA A 102 42.22 -31.13 -35.90
C ALA A 102 41.51 -31.09 -37.28
N CYS A 103 40.41 -30.36 -37.41
CA CYS A 103 39.71 -30.19 -38.68
C CYS A 103 40.59 -29.42 -39.68
N THR A 104 40.80 -30.00 -40.87
CA THR A 104 41.59 -29.40 -41.95
C THR A 104 40.78 -28.49 -42.88
N GLY A 105 39.45 -28.47 -42.75
CA GLY A 105 38.53 -27.63 -43.52
C GLY A 105 37.59 -26.84 -42.60
N GLU A 106 36.28 -26.92 -42.84
CA GLU A 106 35.29 -26.34 -41.94
C GLU A 106 35.46 -26.92 -40.52
N LYS A 107 35.72 -26.04 -39.56
CA LYS A 107 35.94 -26.45 -38.17
C LYS A 107 34.60 -26.79 -37.52
N LEU A 108 34.45 -28.05 -37.13
CA LEU A 108 33.28 -28.52 -36.41
C LEU A 108 33.37 -28.16 -34.93
N LYS A 109 32.21 -28.07 -34.26
CA LYS A 109 32.13 -27.88 -32.81
C LYS A 109 32.87 -28.99 -32.07
N ALA A 110 33.70 -28.62 -31.11
CA ALA A 110 34.40 -29.55 -30.25
C ALA A 110 33.45 -30.20 -29.24
N LEU A 111 33.65 -31.49 -28.98
CA LEU A 111 32.93 -32.25 -27.97
C LEU A 111 33.74 -32.44 -26.69
N LYS A 112 35.08 -32.53 -26.82
CA LYS A 112 36.02 -32.61 -25.70
C LYS A 112 37.32 -31.89 -26.04
N SER A 113 38.02 -31.43 -25.00
CA SER A 113 39.41 -31.02 -25.09
C SER A 113 40.32 -32.01 -24.38
N CYS A 114 41.50 -32.26 -24.94
CA CYS A 114 42.51 -33.10 -24.34
C CYS A 114 43.59 -32.22 -23.70
N LEU A 115 43.90 -32.44 -22.41
CA LEU A 115 44.95 -31.70 -21.72
C LEU A 115 46.35 -32.15 -22.15
N ASP A 116 46.53 -33.42 -22.50
CA ASP A 116 47.83 -33.94 -22.98
C ASP A 116 48.16 -33.46 -24.40
N CYS A 117 47.19 -33.50 -25.32
CA CYS A 117 47.37 -32.99 -26.69
C CYS A 117 47.26 -31.46 -26.79
N ARG A 118 46.74 -30.80 -25.75
CA ARG A 118 46.40 -29.37 -25.73
C ARG A 118 45.58 -28.93 -26.95
N ALA A 119 44.58 -29.74 -27.29
CA ALA A 119 43.73 -29.53 -28.45
C ALA A 119 42.29 -29.96 -28.19
N SER A 120 41.36 -29.32 -28.89
CA SER A 120 39.93 -29.58 -28.88
C SER A 120 39.51 -30.43 -30.08
N PHE A 121 38.66 -31.43 -29.83
CA PHE A 121 38.26 -32.42 -30.83
C PHE A 121 36.74 -32.48 -30.99
N CYS A 122 36.26 -32.43 -32.24
CA CYS A 122 34.90 -32.81 -32.61
C CYS A 122 34.72 -34.33 -32.50
N THR A 123 33.48 -34.81 -32.66
CA THR A 123 33.14 -36.23 -32.50
C THR A 123 34.05 -37.18 -33.29
N SER A 124 34.28 -36.91 -34.59
CA SER A 124 35.09 -37.78 -35.44
C SER A 124 36.57 -37.83 -35.02
N HIS A 125 37.16 -36.69 -34.65
CA HIS A 125 38.55 -36.66 -34.18
C HIS A 125 38.69 -37.22 -32.75
N LEU A 126 37.65 -37.11 -31.93
CA LEU A 126 37.60 -37.70 -30.60
C LEU A 126 37.50 -39.24 -30.66
N GLU A 127 36.80 -39.80 -31.65
CA GLU A 127 36.74 -41.26 -31.86
C GLU A 127 38.14 -41.87 -32.03
N PHE A 128 39.03 -41.20 -32.78
CA PHE A 128 40.41 -41.65 -32.92
C PHE A 128 41.15 -41.67 -31.57
N HIS A 129 40.93 -40.64 -30.75
CA HIS A 129 41.47 -40.54 -29.41
C HIS A 129 40.97 -41.66 -28.49
N ASN A 130 39.72 -42.08 -28.68
CA ASN A 130 39.09 -43.16 -27.93
C ASN A 130 39.43 -44.55 -28.48
N TYR A 131 39.83 -44.70 -29.74
CA TYR A 131 40.13 -46.01 -30.33
C TYR A 131 41.59 -46.41 -30.11
N VAL A 132 42.52 -45.46 -30.27
CA VAL A 132 43.97 -45.72 -30.19
C VAL A 132 44.39 -46.00 -28.74
N PRO A 133 44.94 -47.19 -28.41
CA PRO A 133 45.26 -47.57 -27.03
C PRO A 133 46.17 -46.62 -26.27
N LYS A 134 47.09 -45.94 -26.97
CA LYS A 134 48.00 -44.95 -26.37
C LYS A 134 47.27 -43.65 -25.98
N LEU A 135 46.30 -43.21 -26.77
CA LEU A 135 45.57 -41.94 -26.57
C LEU A 135 44.39 -42.10 -25.59
N LYS A 136 43.88 -43.32 -25.41
CA LYS A 136 42.83 -43.63 -24.40
C LYS A 136 43.17 -43.18 -22.97
N LYS A 137 44.46 -43.05 -22.64
CA LYS A 137 44.92 -42.67 -21.30
C LYS A 137 45.01 -41.16 -21.09
N HIS A 138 44.88 -40.37 -22.14
CA HIS A 138 44.91 -38.92 -22.06
C HIS A 138 43.68 -38.38 -21.31
N LYS A 139 43.86 -37.26 -20.63
CA LYS A 139 42.83 -36.59 -19.83
C LYS A 139 41.96 -35.71 -20.72
N LEU A 140 40.71 -36.13 -20.90
CA LEU A 140 39.69 -35.40 -21.65
C LEU A 140 38.76 -34.63 -20.72
N ILE A 141 38.59 -33.34 -21.00
CA ILE A 141 37.66 -32.44 -20.30
C ILE A 141 36.60 -31.91 -21.27
N ASN A 142 35.57 -31.24 -20.74
CA ASN A 142 34.64 -30.51 -21.59
C ASN A 142 35.40 -29.41 -22.36
N PRO A 143 34.94 -29.03 -23.57
CA PRO A 143 35.57 -27.98 -24.33
C PRO A 143 35.62 -26.68 -23.52
N VAL A 144 36.80 -26.07 -23.50
CA VAL A 144 37.08 -24.80 -22.82
C VAL A 144 37.70 -23.86 -23.84
N GLU A 145 37.39 -22.57 -23.74
CA GLU A 145 37.87 -21.55 -24.68
C GLU A 145 39.40 -21.42 -24.64
N ASN A 146 39.98 -21.52 -23.44
CA ASN A 146 41.41 -21.43 -23.24
C ASN A 146 41.92 -22.67 -22.50
N LEU A 147 42.62 -23.56 -23.24
CA LEU A 147 43.21 -24.76 -22.64
C LEU A 147 44.43 -24.45 -21.77
N GLU A 148 45.11 -23.33 -22.01
CA GLU A 148 46.31 -22.93 -21.25
C GLU A 148 45.99 -22.63 -19.78
N ASP A 149 44.75 -22.27 -19.45
CA ASP A 149 44.29 -22.07 -18.07
C ASP A 149 44.31 -23.37 -17.24
N TYR A 150 44.35 -24.53 -17.92
CA TYR A 150 44.41 -25.85 -17.30
C TYR A 150 45.81 -26.45 -17.32
N ILE A 151 46.80 -25.72 -17.84
CA ILE A 151 48.19 -26.17 -17.97
C ILE A 151 49.08 -25.34 -17.05
N CYS A 152 49.92 -26.02 -16.27
CA CYS A 152 50.95 -25.40 -15.47
C CYS A 152 51.99 -24.75 -16.38
N GLN A 153 52.13 -23.44 -16.29
CA GLN A 153 53.05 -22.67 -17.13
C GLN A 153 54.54 -22.97 -16.86
N LYS A 154 54.89 -23.49 -15.68
CA LYS A 154 56.28 -23.86 -15.34
C LYS A 154 56.68 -25.25 -15.84
N HIS A 155 55.76 -26.20 -15.74
CA HIS A 155 56.05 -27.63 -15.95
C HIS A 155 55.35 -28.22 -17.16
N GLU A 156 54.51 -27.43 -17.84
CA GLU A 156 53.88 -27.82 -19.10
C GLU A 156 52.98 -29.07 -18.98
N ARG A 157 52.37 -29.24 -17.80
CA ARG A 157 51.48 -30.36 -17.46
C ARG A 157 50.15 -29.89 -16.91
N ALA A 158 49.13 -30.74 -17.00
CA ALA A 158 47.80 -30.47 -16.48
C ALA A 158 47.84 -30.06 -15.00
N LEU A 159 47.01 -29.09 -14.65
CA LEU A 159 46.71 -28.74 -13.27
C LEU A 159 45.71 -29.75 -12.72
N GLU A 160 46.12 -30.51 -11.71
CA GLU A 160 45.33 -31.62 -11.14
C GLU A 160 45.18 -31.51 -9.62
N LEU A 161 45.99 -30.67 -8.99
CA LEU A 161 46.02 -30.46 -7.56
C LEU A 161 45.68 -29.00 -7.24
N PHE A 162 45.19 -28.76 -6.04
CA PHE A 162 44.97 -27.45 -5.47
C PHE A 162 45.81 -27.31 -4.21
N CYS A 163 46.63 -26.26 -4.16
CA CYS A 163 47.37 -25.89 -2.97
C CYS A 163 46.49 -25.01 -2.08
N ARG A 164 46.19 -25.48 -0.87
CA ARG A 164 45.33 -24.76 0.09
C ARG A 164 46.04 -23.58 0.74
N ASP A 165 47.35 -23.66 0.93
CA ASP A 165 48.13 -22.58 1.52
C ASP A 165 48.20 -21.38 0.57
N ASP A 166 48.46 -21.62 -0.71
CA ASP A 166 48.59 -20.56 -1.72
C ASP A 166 47.30 -20.28 -2.50
N GLN A 167 46.24 -21.04 -2.26
CA GLN A 167 44.94 -20.93 -2.93
C GLN A 167 45.03 -20.97 -4.47
N THR A 168 45.85 -21.86 -5.02
CA THR A 168 46.08 -21.96 -6.47
C THR A 168 46.07 -23.41 -6.97
N CYS A 169 45.68 -23.60 -8.23
CA CYS A 169 45.80 -24.89 -8.91
C CYS A 169 47.27 -25.13 -9.31
N VAL A 170 47.75 -26.35 -9.11
CA VAL A 170 49.14 -26.76 -9.38
C VAL A 170 49.18 -28.15 -10.05
N CYS A 171 50.29 -28.47 -10.71
CA CYS A 171 50.54 -29.82 -11.23
C CYS A 171 51.36 -30.66 -10.23
N GLN A 172 51.49 -31.96 -10.48
CA GLN A 172 52.25 -32.88 -9.61
C GLN A 172 53.71 -32.46 -9.38
N PHE A 173 54.39 -31.86 -10.37
CA PHE A 173 55.80 -31.45 -10.20
C PHE A 173 55.95 -30.22 -9.32
N CYS A 174 54.93 -29.36 -9.27
CA CYS A 174 54.93 -28.22 -8.35
C CYS A 174 55.03 -28.68 -6.89
N THR A 175 54.51 -29.86 -6.55
CA THR A 175 54.56 -30.42 -5.19
C THR A 175 55.90 -31.07 -4.87
N GLU A 176 56.83 -31.15 -5.81
CA GLU A 176 58.21 -31.60 -5.55
C GLU A 176 59.17 -30.40 -5.33
N GLY A 177 58.76 -29.21 -5.78
CA GLY A 177 59.51 -27.95 -5.68
C GLY A 177 58.78 -26.92 -4.81
N ASP A 178 58.25 -25.88 -5.44
CA ASP A 178 57.70 -24.68 -4.77
C ASP A 178 56.64 -24.97 -3.70
N HIS A 179 55.85 -26.03 -3.87
CA HIS A 179 54.74 -26.39 -2.96
C HIS A 179 55.03 -27.69 -2.16
N LYS A 180 56.31 -28.07 -2.00
CA LYS A 180 56.72 -29.36 -1.42
C LYS A 180 56.16 -29.64 -0.02
N ASN A 181 56.04 -28.60 0.79
CA ASN A 181 55.54 -28.72 2.17
C ASN A 181 54.15 -28.10 2.35
N HIS A 182 53.47 -27.76 1.25
CA HIS A 182 52.13 -27.18 1.32
C HIS A 182 51.07 -28.29 1.29
N ASN A 183 49.93 -28.00 1.88
CA ASN A 183 48.75 -28.85 1.84
C ASN A 183 48.15 -28.82 0.43
N THR A 184 48.45 -29.86 -0.34
CA THR A 184 47.95 -30.04 -1.71
C THR A 184 46.97 -31.20 -1.76
N VAL A 185 45.82 -30.95 -2.36
CA VAL A 185 44.72 -31.93 -2.50
C VAL A 185 44.29 -32.02 -3.97
N PRO A 186 43.66 -33.11 -4.43
CA PRO A 186 43.07 -33.15 -5.76
C PRO A 186 42.03 -32.03 -5.98
N ILE A 187 42.00 -31.43 -7.17
CA ILE A 187 41.06 -30.34 -7.49
C ILE A 187 39.61 -30.77 -7.28
N GLU A 188 39.27 -32.01 -7.59
CA GLU A 188 37.92 -32.54 -7.43
C GLU A 188 37.48 -32.60 -5.96
N GLU A 189 38.43 -32.83 -5.05
CA GLU A 189 38.18 -32.82 -3.60
C GLU A 189 37.92 -31.39 -3.11
N GLU A 190 38.83 -30.46 -3.37
CA GLU A 190 38.66 -29.06 -2.99
C GLU A 190 37.39 -28.46 -3.60
N SER A 191 37.12 -28.74 -4.88
CA SER A 191 35.92 -28.26 -5.58
C SER A 191 34.64 -28.71 -4.89
N ARG A 192 34.58 -29.95 -4.40
CA ARG A 192 33.42 -30.48 -3.70
C ARG A 192 33.23 -29.82 -2.33
N GLU A 193 34.31 -29.56 -1.61
CA GLU A 193 34.26 -28.82 -0.35
C GLU A 193 33.78 -27.38 -0.57
N ARG A 194 34.36 -26.67 -1.54
CA ARG A 194 33.96 -25.29 -1.89
C ARG A 194 32.52 -25.20 -2.39
N LYS A 195 32.06 -26.15 -3.20
CA LYS A 195 30.64 -26.23 -3.62
C LYS A 195 29.70 -26.44 -2.44
N THR A 196 30.10 -27.25 -1.47
CA THR A 196 29.32 -27.46 -0.24
C THR A 196 29.21 -26.16 0.55
N GLN A 197 30.33 -25.44 0.70
CA GLN A 197 30.35 -24.15 1.39
C GLN A 197 29.50 -23.09 0.66
N LEU A 198 29.60 -23.01 -0.67
CA LEU A 198 28.77 -22.14 -1.49
C LEU A 198 27.28 -22.44 -1.31
N GLY A 199 26.89 -23.72 -1.23
CA GLY A 199 25.50 -24.12 -0.99
C GLY A 199 24.98 -23.65 0.38
N LYS A 200 25.80 -23.71 1.43
CA LYS A 200 25.46 -23.15 2.76
C LYS A 200 25.26 -21.64 2.68
N THR A 201 26.25 -20.91 2.14
CA THR A 201 26.16 -19.45 1.98
C THR A 201 24.97 -19.03 1.11
N GLN A 202 24.67 -19.78 0.03
CA GLN A 202 23.50 -19.53 -0.81
C GLN A 202 22.20 -19.67 -0.01
N THR A 203 22.10 -20.70 0.84
CA THR A 203 20.94 -20.93 1.71
C THR A 203 20.79 -19.79 2.72
N ASP A 204 21.88 -19.36 3.34
CA ASP A 204 21.88 -18.24 4.30
C ASP A 204 21.41 -16.94 3.63
N VAL A 205 21.93 -16.64 2.43
CA VAL A 205 21.51 -15.47 1.65
C VAL A 205 20.03 -15.56 1.25
N GLN A 206 19.55 -16.73 0.86
CA GLN A 206 18.13 -16.94 0.55
C GLN A 206 17.24 -16.70 1.77
N GLN A 207 17.61 -17.23 2.94
CA GLN A 207 16.88 -16.99 4.19
C GLN A 207 16.87 -15.50 4.54
N MET A 208 18.03 -14.86 4.44
CA MET A 208 18.21 -13.42 4.62
C MET A 208 17.29 -12.59 3.72
N ILE A 209 17.09 -12.99 2.46
CA ILE A 209 16.16 -12.34 1.52
C ILE A 209 14.72 -12.52 2.01
N GLN A 210 14.31 -13.74 2.37
CA GLN A 210 12.96 -14.02 2.86
C GLN A 210 12.61 -13.21 4.11
N ASP A 211 13.54 -13.12 5.07
CA ASP A 211 13.36 -12.35 6.30
C ASP A 211 13.18 -10.85 6.01
N ARG A 212 13.97 -10.31 5.08
CA ARG A 212 13.87 -8.90 4.64
C ARG A 212 12.55 -8.64 3.90
N MET A 213 12.09 -9.58 3.06
CA MET A 213 10.79 -9.49 2.39
C MET A 213 9.64 -9.48 3.40
N LYS A 214 9.66 -10.38 4.39
CA LYS A 214 8.68 -10.38 5.49
C LYS A 214 8.71 -9.06 6.26
N LYS A 215 9.91 -8.53 6.54
CA LYS A 215 10.04 -7.26 7.27
C LYS A 215 9.47 -6.07 6.49
N ILE A 216 9.66 -6.04 5.17
CA ILE A 216 9.04 -5.03 4.30
C ILE A 216 7.51 -5.11 4.39
N GLN A 217 6.92 -6.31 4.39
CA GLN A 217 5.47 -6.49 4.54
C GLN A 217 4.97 -5.99 5.90
N GLU A 218 5.67 -6.31 6.99
CA GLU A 218 5.35 -5.82 8.33
C GLU A 218 5.37 -4.28 8.41
N ILE A 219 6.40 -3.64 7.85
CA ILE A 219 6.52 -2.18 7.83
C ILE A 219 5.39 -1.56 7.00
N LYS A 220 5.12 -2.08 5.80
CA LYS A 220 4.01 -1.61 4.95
C LYS A 220 2.66 -1.68 5.68
N HIS A 221 2.40 -2.79 6.37
CA HIS A 221 1.17 -2.95 7.15
C HIS A 221 1.10 -1.97 8.32
N SER A 222 2.20 -1.74 9.04
CA SER A 222 2.27 -0.77 10.14
C SER A 222 1.99 0.67 9.66
N VAL A 223 2.56 1.06 8.53
CA VAL A 223 2.32 2.38 7.92
C VAL A 223 0.84 2.54 7.53
N GLU A 224 0.23 1.53 6.92
CA GLU A 224 -1.19 1.55 6.55
C GLU A 224 -2.11 1.65 7.79
N LEU A 225 -1.81 0.90 8.85
CA LEU A 225 -2.52 1.00 10.12
C LEU A 225 -2.39 2.40 10.73
N SER A 226 -1.18 2.98 10.73
CA SER A 226 -0.95 4.33 11.23
C SER A 226 -1.77 5.35 10.43
N LYS A 227 -1.76 5.27 9.10
CA LYS A 227 -2.52 6.14 8.21
C LYS A 227 -4.02 6.08 8.54
N ARG A 228 -4.58 4.87 8.63
CA ARG A 228 -5.99 4.66 8.99
C ARG A 228 -6.33 5.22 10.37
N SER A 229 -5.45 5.03 11.35
CA SER A 229 -5.62 5.56 12.70
C SER A 229 -5.65 7.09 12.71
N THR A 230 -4.72 7.74 12.00
CA THR A 230 -4.66 9.19 11.88
C THR A 230 -5.91 9.74 11.19
N GLU A 231 -6.38 9.08 10.14
CA GLU A 231 -7.57 9.53 9.40
C GLU A 231 -8.84 9.37 10.23
N LYS A 232 -8.95 8.30 11.03
CA LYS A 232 -10.01 8.17 12.02
C LYS A 232 -9.95 9.30 13.04
N GLU A 233 -8.79 9.57 13.62
CA GLU A 233 -8.62 10.63 14.63
C GLU A 233 -8.99 12.03 14.09
N LYS A 234 -8.64 12.32 12.83
CA LYS A 234 -9.12 13.52 12.14
C LYS A 234 -10.64 13.55 12.02
N SER A 235 -11.25 12.46 11.55
CA SER A 235 -12.71 12.35 11.40
C SER A 235 -13.43 12.56 12.73
N ASP A 236 -13.01 11.85 13.77
CA ASP A 236 -13.57 11.98 15.12
C ASP A 236 -13.42 13.42 15.65
N SER A 237 -12.31 14.09 15.34
CA SER A 237 -12.09 15.49 15.74
C SER A 237 -13.06 16.43 15.02
N VAL A 238 -13.23 16.27 13.70
CA VAL A 238 -14.19 17.03 12.90
C VAL A 238 -15.61 16.83 13.40
N GLU A 239 -15.99 15.61 13.75
CA GLU A 239 -17.32 15.29 14.30
C GLU A 239 -17.59 16.05 15.60
N VAL A 240 -16.61 16.08 16.52
CA VAL A 240 -16.72 16.83 17.79
C VAL A 240 -16.93 18.32 17.54
N PHE A 241 -16.08 18.94 16.72
CA PHE A 241 -16.23 20.37 16.41
C PHE A 241 -17.56 20.67 15.73
N THR A 242 -18.00 19.80 14.82
CA THR A 242 -19.31 19.91 14.16
C THR A 242 -20.45 19.84 15.18
N ALA A 243 -20.38 18.92 16.15
CA ALA A 243 -21.38 18.78 17.19
C ALA A 243 -21.44 20.01 18.14
N LEU A 244 -20.29 20.63 18.43
CA LEU A 244 -20.22 21.87 19.22
C LEU A 244 -20.83 23.05 18.47
N ILE A 245 -20.46 23.24 17.20
CA ILE A 245 -21.03 24.29 16.33
C ILE A 245 -22.55 24.17 16.27
N ARG A 246 -23.08 22.98 15.99
CA ARG A 246 -24.54 22.72 15.97
C ARG A 246 -25.21 23.00 17.32
N SER A 247 -24.50 22.83 18.43
CA SER A 247 -25.02 23.17 19.76
C SER A 247 -25.14 24.68 19.95
N ILE A 248 -24.13 25.43 19.51
CA ILE A 248 -24.13 26.91 19.57
C ILE A 248 -25.24 27.46 18.67
N GLU A 249 -25.32 26.99 17.42
CA GLU A 249 -26.36 27.42 16.46
C GLU A 249 -27.77 27.15 16.99
N ARG A 250 -27.99 25.97 17.59
CA ARG A 250 -29.30 25.63 18.18
C ARG A 250 -29.65 26.57 19.33
N SER A 251 -28.74 26.76 20.29
CA SER A 251 -29.00 27.65 21.43
C SER A 251 -29.17 29.10 21.00
N GLN A 252 -28.50 29.54 19.93
CA GLN A 252 -28.74 30.85 19.34
C GLN A 252 -30.16 30.97 18.79
N ALA A 253 -30.63 29.99 18.02
CA ALA A 253 -31.99 29.98 17.47
C ALA A 253 -33.05 29.97 18.58
N GLU A 254 -32.88 29.12 19.58
CA GLU A 254 -33.77 29.03 20.76
C GLU A 254 -33.84 30.36 21.52
N LEU A 255 -32.70 31.04 21.72
CA LEU A 255 -32.68 32.35 22.39
C LEU A 255 -33.43 33.41 21.59
N LEU A 256 -33.23 33.47 20.27
CA LEU A 256 -33.92 34.42 19.40
C LEU A 256 -35.44 34.20 19.41
N GLU A 257 -35.88 32.94 19.36
CA GLU A 257 -37.30 32.57 19.43
C GLU A 257 -37.93 33.04 20.75
N VAL A 258 -37.30 32.73 21.89
CA VAL A 258 -37.79 33.16 23.21
C VAL A 258 -37.85 34.70 23.32
N MET A 259 -36.86 35.40 22.78
CA MET A 259 -36.87 36.86 22.76
C MET A 259 -38.01 37.42 21.92
N GLU A 260 -38.27 36.84 20.75
CA GLU A 260 -39.37 37.25 19.87
C GLU A 260 -40.73 36.96 20.50
N GLU A 261 -40.91 35.81 21.15
CA GLU A 261 -42.14 35.47 21.86
C GLU A 261 -42.43 36.42 23.02
N LYS A 262 -41.40 36.75 23.82
CA LYS A 262 -41.52 37.72 24.92
C LYS A 262 -41.86 39.11 24.40
N GLN A 263 -41.24 39.55 23.30
CA GLN A 263 -41.55 40.82 22.66
C GLN A 263 -43.01 40.86 22.20
N LYS A 264 -43.48 39.84 21.46
CA LYS A 264 -44.89 39.74 21.03
C LYS A 264 -45.86 39.69 22.20
N ALA A 265 -45.49 39.06 23.32
CA ALA A 265 -46.31 39.05 24.52
C ALA A 265 -46.43 40.44 25.17
N ALA A 266 -45.33 41.19 25.26
CA ALA A 266 -45.34 42.56 25.75
C ALA A 266 -46.16 43.49 24.84
N GLU A 267 -46.04 43.34 23.52
CA GLU A 267 -46.84 44.08 22.53
C GLU A 267 -48.34 43.81 22.69
N ARG A 268 -48.75 42.54 22.78
CA ARG A 268 -50.16 42.18 23.03
C ARG A 268 -50.69 42.74 24.35
N GLN A 269 -49.87 42.76 25.40
CA GLN A 269 -50.23 43.36 26.67
C GLN A 269 -50.42 44.88 26.53
N ALA A 270 -49.51 45.56 25.81
CA ALA A 270 -49.61 46.99 25.53
C ALA A 270 -50.88 47.33 24.75
N GLU A 271 -51.16 46.59 23.67
CA GLU A 271 -52.37 46.75 22.86
C GLU A 271 -53.64 46.59 23.69
N GLY A 272 -53.67 45.62 24.61
CA GLY A 272 -54.78 45.43 25.54
C GLY A 272 -55.02 46.65 26.43
N LEU A 273 -53.97 47.18 27.05
CA LEU A 273 -54.05 48.37 27.91
C LEU A 273 -54.44 49.62 27.14
N ILE A 274 -53.89 49.82 25.93
CA ILE A 274 -54.26 50.93 25.04
C ILE A 274 -55.75 50.86 24.70
N LYS A 275 -56.26 49.68 24.36
CA LYS A 275 -57.68 49.49 24.03
C LYS A 275 -58.60 49.77 25.21
N GLU A 276 -58.21 49.41 26.43
CA GLU A 276 -58.95 49.79 27.65
C GLU A 276 -58.98 51.32 27.82
N LEU A 277 -57.84 52.00 27.67
CA LEU A 277 -57.75 53.46 27.74
C LEU A 277 -58.59 54.16 26.66
N GLU A 278 -58.54 53.69 25.42
CA GLU A 278 -59.35 54.23 24.32
C GLU A 278 -60.85 54.13 24.60
N GLN A 279 -61.30 53.04 25.22
CA GLN A 279 -62.69 52.86 25.63
C GLN A 279 -63.07 53.81 26.77
N GLU A 280 -62.23 53.95 27.81
CA GLU A 280 -62.45 54.91 28.89
C GLU A 280 -62.51 56.34 28.36
N ILE A 281 -61.60 56.73 27.46
CA ILE A 281 -61.60 58.04 26.80
C ILE A 281 -62.89 58.24 26.00
N THR A 282 -63.39 57.22 25.31
CA THR A 282 -64.64 57.31 24.54
C THR A 282 -65.84 57.55 25.44
N VAL A 283 -65.92 56.87 26.60
CA VAL A 283 -66.96 57.08 27.61
C VAL A 283 -66.86 58.50 28.19
N LEU A 284 -65.65 58.94 28.54
CA LEU A 284 -65.41 60.28 29.06
C LEU A 284 -65.78 61.37 28.06
N LYS A 285 -65.40 61.24 26.78
CA LYS A 285 -65.77 62.18 25.71
C LYS A 285 -67.29 62.27 25.50
N ARG A 286 -67.99 61.13 25.52
CA ARG A 286 -69.46 61.12 25.43
C ARG A 286 -70.06 61.88 26.61
N ARG A 287 -69.59 61.59 27.83
CA ARG A 287 -70.07 62.22 29.04
C ARG A 287 -69.81 63.73 29.05
N ASP A 288 -68.65 64.16 28.58
CA ASP A 288 -68.29 65.56 28.41
C ASP A 288 -69.25 66.27 27.45
N THR A 289 -69.56 65.65 26.31
CA THR A 289 -70.53 66.19 25.34
C THR A 289 -71.94 66.30 25.94
N GLU A 290 -72.40 65.30 26.69
CA GLU A 290 -73.71 65.33 27.38
C GLU A 290 -73.77 66.45 28.43
N LEU A 291 -72.68 66.66 29.18
CA LEU A 291 -72.55 67.75 30.15
C LEU A 291 -72.55 69.12 29.47
N GLU A 292 -71.85 69.25 28.34
CA GLU A 292 -71.84 70.47 27.54
C GLU A 292 -73.22 70.78 26.94
N GLN A 293 -73.97 69.78 26.46
CA GLN A 293 -75.33 70.00 25.97
C GLN A 293 -76.29 70.44 27.09
N LEU A 294 -76.19 69.82 28.27
CA LEU A 294 -77.01 70.18 29.43
C LEU A 294 -76.68 71.59 29.95
N SER A 295 -75.44 72.05 29.88
CA SER A 295 -75.08 73.40 30.35
C SER A 295 -75.68 74.51 29.47
N HIS A 296 -75.99 74.21 28.22
CA HIS A 296 -76.60 75.13 27.26
C HIS A 296 -78.13 74.97 27.11
N THR A 297 -78.79 74.11 27.91
CA THR A 297 -80.24 73.91 27.81
C THR A 297 -81.03 75.06 28.45
N GLU A 298 -82.07 75.55 27.76
CA GLU A 298 -83.02 76.53 28.30
C GLU A 298 -84.13 75.86 29.14
N GLU A 299 -84.21 74.52 29.13
CA GLU A 299 -85.24 73.76 29.85
C GLU A 299 -84.81 73.42 31.30
N HIS A 300 -85.06 74.36 32.21
CA HIS A 300 -84.60 74.30 33.60
C HIS A 300 -85.08 73.08 34.40
N LEU A 301 -86.26 72.52 34.08
CA LEU A 301 -86.79 71.33 34.77
C LEU A 301 -86.00 70.06 34.43
N HIS A 302 -85.70 69.87 33.15
CA HIS A 302 -84.91 68.73 32.66
C HIS A 302 -83.48 68.77 33.24
N LEU A 303 -82.88 69.96 33.32
CA LEU A 303 -81.59 70.15 33.98
C LEU A 303 -81.65 69.68 35.43
N LEU A 304 -82.61 70.15 36.24
CA LEU A 304 -82.73 69.78 37.65
C LEU A 304 -83.05 68.30 37.87
N GLN A 305 -83.79 67.66 36.96
CA GLN A 305 -84.13 66.23 37.06
C GLN A 305 -82.92 65.31 36.89
N ILE A 306 -82.00 65.66 35.97
CA ILE A 306 -80.88 64.77 35.61
C ILE A 306 -79.55 65.24 36.23
N TYR A 307 -79.45 66.49 36.71
CA TYR A 307 -78.23 67.07 37.32
C TYR A 307 -77.57 66.17 38.36
N SER A 308 -78.36 65.60 39.28
CA SER A 308 -77.84 64.73 40.35
C SER A 308 -77.21 63.43 39.82
N SER A 309 -77.66 62.93 38.67
CA SER A 309 -77.07 61.75 38.01
C SER A 309 -75.88 62.13 37.13
N MET A 310 -75.82 63.38 36.65
CA MET A 310 -74.80 63.86 35.70
C MET A 310 -73.48 64.26 36.36
N CYS A 311 -73.53 64.86 37.55
CA CYS A 311 -72.35 65.42 38.23
C CYS A 311 -71.43 64.39 38.93
N SER A 312 -71.80 63.12 38.98
CA SER A 312 -70.90 62.09 39.50
C SER A 312 -69.88 61.67 38.44
N PRO A 313 -68.56 61.67 38.74
CA PRO A 313 -67.54 61.17 37.83
C PRO A 313 -67.79 59.69 37.49
N PRO A 314 -67.55 59.26 36.24
CA PRO A 314 -67.52 57.83 35.92
C PRO A 314 -66.45 57.10 36.75
N HIS A 315 -66.67 55.82 37.03
CA HIS A 315 -65.64 54.99 37.64
C HIS A 315 -64.45 54.90 36.69
N ALA A 316 -63.29 55.42 37.09
CA ALA A 316 -62.05 55.32 36.33
C ALA A 316 -61.08 54.36 37.03
N LYS A 317 -60.36 53.55 36.25
CA LYS A 317 -59.28 52.70 36.76
C LYS A 317 -58.09 53.58 37.13
N ASN A 318 -57.34 53.22 38.17
CA ASN A 318 -56.12 53.96 38.52
C ASN A 318 -54.96 53.51 37.61
N TRP A 319 -54.56 54.38 36.70
CA TRP A 319 -53.53 54.12 35.70
C TRP A 319 -52.10 54.46 36.16
N THR A 320 -51.90 55.15 37.30
CA THR A 320 -50.55 55.63 37.70
C THR A 320 -49.55 54.53 38.07
N GLU A 321 -50.02 53.33 38.41
CA GLU A 321 -49.16 52.21 38.84
C GLU A 321 -48.94 51.16 37.74
N ILE A 322 -49.62 51.29 36.60
CA ILE A 322 -49.55 50.29 35.53
C ILE A 322 -48.36 50.59 34.62
N SER A 323 -47.36 49.70 34.63
CA SER A 323 -46.21 49.76 33.73
C SER A 323 -45.97 48.42 33.04
N ILE A 324 -45.42 48.47 31.83
CA ILE A 324 -45.03 47.27 31.06
C ILE A 324 -43.54 47.04 31.32
N ASN A 325 -43.23 45.86 31.85
CA ASN A 325 -41.87 45.54 32.25
C ASN A 325 -40.98 45.35 31.01
N THR A 326 -40.07 46.30 30.79
CA THR A 326 -39.23 46.39 29.58
C THR A 326 -37.90 45.63 29.73
N ASP A 327 -37.53 45.22 30.95
CA ASP A 327 -36.18 44.74 31.30
C ASP A 327 -35.98 43.21 31.22
N LEU A 328 -36.98 42.46 30.75
CA LEU A 328 -36.94 40.98 30.76
C LEU A 328 -35.91 40.36 29.80
N SER A 329 -35.28 41.14 28.92
CA SER A 329 -34.32 40.65 27.93
C SER A 329 -33.00 40.22 28.56
N GLY A 330 -32.47 40.98 29.52
CA GLY A 330 -31.14 40.74 30.11
C GLY A 330 -31.04 39.40 30.86
N ASP A 331 -32.04 39.09 31.68
CA ASP A 331 -32.07 37.82 32.44
C ASP A 331 -32.30 36.60 31.52
N THR A 332 -33.00 36.79 30.41
CA THR A 332 -33.21 35.74 29.39
C THR A 332 -31.88 35.38 28.72
N VAL A 333 -31.13 36.39 28.27
CA VAL A 333 -29.80 36.20 27.66
C VAL A 333 -28.85 35.56 28.66
N ARG A 334 -28.80 36.04 29.91
CA ARG A 334 -27.93 35.47 30.96
C ARG A 334 -28.23 33.99 31.18
N THR A 335 -29.51 33.63 31.32
CA THR A 335 -29.94 32.25 31.56
C THR A 335 -29.57 31.34 30.38
N ALA A 336 -29.83 31.79 29.15
CA ALA A 336 -29.50 31.02 27.95
C ALA A 336 -27.98 30.80 27.79
N LEU A 337 -27.17 31.84 28.04
CA LEU A 337 -25.71 31.72 28.00
C LEU A 337 -25.17 30.77 29.06
N SER A 338 -25.72 30.79 30.28
CA SER A 338 -25.35 29.84 31.34
C SER A 338 -25.69 28.38 30.96
N GLN A 339 -26.85 28.14 30.37
CA GLN A 339 -27.25 26.81 29.89
C GLN A 339 -26.36 26.32 28.73
N LEU A 340 -26.03 27.21 27.79
CA LEU A 340 -25.11 26.91 26.70
C LEU A 340 -23.72 26.55 27.24
N GLN A 341 -23.19 27.33 28.19
CA GLN A 341 -21.91 27.07 28.82
C GLN A 341 -21.88 25.69 29.48
N GLN A 342 -22.92 25.34 30.25
CA GLN A 342 -23.03 24.03 30.88
C GLN A 342 -23.04 22.90 29.84
N THR A 343 -23.88 23.02 28.81
CA THR A 343 -24.01 22.01 27.75
C THR A 343 -22.69 21.80 27.00
N LEU A 344 -21.97 22.88 26.69
CA LEU A 344 -20.67 22.81 26.02
C LEU A 344 -19.63 22.13 26.91
N ASN A 345 -19.56 22.49 28.19
CA ASN A 345 -18.62 21.90 29.14
C ASN A 345 -18.86 20.39 29.33
N GLU A 346 -20.13 19.97 29.47
CA GLU A 346 -20.49 18.56 29.59
C GLU A 346 -20.07 17.75 28.35
N LYS A 347 -20.35 18.27 27.15
CA LYS A 347 -19.97 17.63 25.88
C LYS A 347 -18.46 17.55 25.71
N LEU A 348 -17.74 18.62 26.04
CA LEU A 348 -16.28 18.67 25.92
C LEU A 348 -15.62 17.67 26.88
N THR A 349 -16.06 17.65 28.14
CA THR A 349 -15.54 16.75 29.19
C THR A 349 -15.76 15.29 28.81
N LYS A 350 -16.98 14.93 28.40
CA LYS A 350 -17.30 13.56 27.97
C LYS A 350 -16.43 13.10 26.79
N THR A 351 -16.27 13.98 25.80
CA THR A 351 -15.43 13.70 24.62
C THR A 351 -13.97 13.48 25.01
N LEU A 352 -13.45 14.30 25.93
CA LEU A 352 -12.08 14.18 26.41
C LEU A 352 -11.85 12.83 27.09
N ASP A 353 -12.77 12.43 27.97
CA ASP A 353 -12.71 11.15 28.68
C ASP A 353 -12.75 9.96 27.73
N ASP A 354 -13.63 9.98 26.74
CA ASP A 354 -13.75 8.91 25.76
C ASP A 354 -12.47 8.79 24.90
N LYS A 355 -11.91 9.93 24.45
CA LYS A 355 -10.64 9.95 23.71
C LYS A 355 -9.44 9.52 24.57
N LEU A 356 -9.43 9.86 25.85
CA LEU A 356 -8.38 9.44 26.78
C LEU A 356 -8.40 7.92 26.95
N LYS A 357 -9.58 7.32 27.16
CA LYS A 357 -9.75 5.86 27.28
C LYS A 357 -9.31 5.13 26.02
N GLU A 358 -9.65 5.65 24.84
CA GLU A 358 -9.26 5.05 23.56
C GLU A 358 -7.74 5.14 23.35
N THR A 359 -7.12 6.26 23.72
CA THR A 359 -5.66 6.46 23.65
C THR A 359 -4.91 5.51 24.59
N VAL A 360 -5.34 5.42 25.84
CA VAL A 360 -4.77 4.48 26.82
C VAL A 360 -4.90 3.04 26.31
N SER A 361 -6.07 2.65 25.79
CA SER A 361 -6.30 1.31 25.24
C SER A 361 -5.39 0.98 24.06
N ARG A 362 -5.13 1.97 23.20
CA ARG A 362 -4.25 1.84 22.03
C ARG A 362 -2.78 1.72 22.42
N GLU A 363 -2.32 2.53 23.38
CA GLU A 363 -0.96 2.42 23.92
C GLU A 363 -0.74 1.10 24.66
N LEU A 364 -1.74 0.62 25.42
CA LEU A 364 -1.68 -0.70 26.07
C LEU A 364 -1.50 -1.83 25.03
N LYS A 365 -2.26 -1.78 23.92
CA LYS A 365 -2.12 -2.75 22.81
C LYS A 365 -0.75 -2.67 22.14
N ARG A 366 -0.19 -1.47 21.96
CA ARG A 366 1.18 -1.29 21.45
C ARG A 366 2.20 -1.92 22.38
N ILE A 367 2.13 -1.62 23.68
CA ILE A 367 3.04 -2.17 24.68
C ILE A 367 2.97 -3.70 24.70
N GLN A 368 1.77 -4.29 24.63
CA GLN A 368 1.59 -5.74 24.55
C GLN A 368 2.24 -6.35 23.28
N GLN A 369 2.12 -5.70 22.12
CA GLN A 369 2.75 -6.15 20.89
C GLN A 369 4.28 -6.08 20.94
N TYR A 370 4.85 -5.02 21.54
CA TYR A 370 6.29 -4.91 21.77
C TYR A 370 6.82 -5.95 22.77
N ALA A 371 6.07 -6.23 23.84
CA ALA A 371 6.43 -7.25 24.81
C ALA A 371 6.50 -8.65 24.17
N VAL A 372 5.56 -9.00 23.29
CA VAL A 372 5.59 -10.26 22.54
C VAL A 372 6.78 -10.32 21.56
N ALA A 373 7.16 -9.21 20.94
CA ALA A 373 8.32 -9.16 20.03
C ALA A 373 9.68 -9.33 20.75
N MET A 374 9.79 -8.95 22.03
CA MET A 374 11.03 -9.13 22.81
C MET A 374 11.22 -10.55 23.35
N VAL A 375 10.15 -11.35 23.47
CA VAL A 375 10.22 -12.74 23.96
C VAL A 375 10.63 -13.74 22.86
N ILE A 376 10.60 -13.35 21.57
CA ILE A 376 10.91 -14.22 20.41
C ILE A 376 12.28 -13.90 19.77
N LYS A 377 13.29 -13.58 20.58
CA LYS A 377 14.70 -13.68 20.14
C LYS A 377 15.44 -14.68 21.02
N PRO A 378 15.54 -15.96 20.63
CA PRO A 378 16.61 -16.79 21.17
C PRO A 378 17.92 -16.18 20.66
N VAL A 379 18.76 -15.74 21.58
CA VAL A 379 20.16 -15.42 21.31
C VAL A 379 20.82 -16.70 20.84
N VAL A 380 21.01 -16.86 19.52
CA VAL A 380 21.93 -17.88 19.00
C VAL A 380 23.32 -17.28 19.15
N GLN A 381 24.01 -17.65 20.23
CA GLN A 381 25.45 -17.43 20.37
C GLN A 381 26.15 -18.28 19.29
N HIS A 382 26.61 -17.64 18.22
CA HIS A 382 27.64 -18.23 17.38
C HIS A 382 28.98 -17.94 18.05
N GLU A 383 29.59 -18.96 18.66
CA GLU A 383 30.99 -18.96 19.03
C GLU A 383 31.83 -18.83 17.76
N THR A 384 32.35 -17.64 17.50
CA THR A 384 33.41 -17.40 16.52
C THR A 384 34.72 -17.87 17.14
N SER A 385 35.20 -19.04 16.72
CA SER A 385 36.58 -19.46 16.92
C SER A 385 37.44 -18.75 15.87
N GLU A 386 38.15 -17.70 16.27
CA GLU A 386 39.28 -17.15 15.51
C GLU A 386 40.49 -18.08 15.67
N PRO A 387 41.19 -18.46 14.59
CA PRO A 387 42.55 -18.98 14.72
C PRO A 387 43.52 -17.80 14.81
N VAL A 388 44.17 -17.70 15.97
CA VAL A 388 45.34 -16.84 16.19
C VAL A 388 46.49 -17.36 15.32
N PHE A 389 46.93 -16.54 14.36
CA PHE A 389 48.21 -16.73 13.68
C PHE A 389 49.35 -16.37 14.65
N GLN A 390 50.25 -17.34 14.89
CA GLN A 390 51.64 -17.11 15.30
C GLN A 390 52.54 -17.95 14.39
#